data_AF-A0A0Q7EBU3-F1
#
_entry.id   AF-A0A0Q7EBU3-F1
#
_cell.length_a   1.000
_cell.length_b   1.000
_cell.length_c   1.000
_cell.angle_alpha   90.00
_cell.angle_beta   90.00
_cell.angle_gamma   90.00
#
_symmetry.space_group_name_H-M   'P 1'
#
loop_
_entity.id
_entity.type
_entity.pdbx_description
1 polymer ?
#
loop_
_entity_poly.entity_id
_entity_poly.type
_entity_poly.pdbx_seq_one_letter_code
_entity_poly.pdbx_strand_id
1 'polypeptide(L)'
;MSPRRIDLAANLAALAAGALLSLMVHLNGELARQGGALFSSWMAHGTGTVAALLVIPLWWKAIQPSDAPRQAIPLWAYFGGFAGAVTVIMTSTAVNSSLALSGTLALGLAGQIVFSLAADRWGLFGIAKRRLRLGDAVALALIIAGSALVIWGSL
;
A
#
# COMPACT_ATOMS: atom_id res chain seq x y z
N MET A 1 -3.62 15.18 26.46
CA MET A 1 -3.34 14.94 25.02
C MET A 1 -2.37 16.01 24.58
N SER A 2 -1.09 15.68 24.35
CA SER A 2 -0.14 16.65 23.81
C SER A 2 -0.56 17.04 22.38
N PRO A 3 -0.43 18.31 21.97
CA PRO A 3 -0.71 18.70 20.59
C PRO A 3 0.26 17.94 19.67
N ARG A 4 -0.27 17.05 18.82
CA ARG A 4 0.52 16.39 17.77
C ARG A 4 1.02 17.49 16.83
N ARG A 5 2.32 17.74 16.84
CA ARG A 5 2.96 18.60 15.83
C ARG A 5 2.72 17.97 14.46
N ILE A 6 2.29 18.78 13.50
CA ILE A 6 2.16 18.34 12.10
C ILE A 6 3.58 18.05 11.60
N ASP A 7 3.87 16.78 11.31
CA ASP A 7 5.12 16.38 10.68
C ASP A 7 4.98 16.54 9.16
N LEU A 8 5.39 17.71 8.66
CA LEU A 8 5.31 18.04 7.25
C LEU A 8 6.11 17.05 6.39
N ALA A 9 7.28 16.59 6.87
CA ALA A 9 8.12 15.66 6.12
C ALA A 9 7.42 14.31 5.95
N ALA A 10 6.83 13.76 7.02
CA ALA A 10 6.07 12.53 6.96
C ALA A 10 4.85 12.63 6.02
N ASN A 11 4.12 13.76 6.05
CA ASN A 11 2.97 13.99 5.18
C ASN A 11 3.38 14.10 3.70
N LEU A 12 4.47 14.81 3.40
CA LEU A 12 5.01 14.90 2.04
C LEU A 12 5.53 13.55 1.55
N ALA A 13 6.16 12.76 2.42
CA ALA A 13 6.58 11.40 2.08
C ALA A 13 5.38 10.49 1.77
N ALA A 14 4.29 10.58 2.54
CA ALA A 14 3.06 9.84 2.27
C ALA A 14 2.42 10.25 0.92
N LEU A 15 2.44 11.56 0.59
CA LEU A 15 1.96 12.05 -0.69
C LEU A 15 2.82 11.52 -1.86
N ALA A 16 4.14 11.59 -1.72
CA ALA A 16 5.09 11.07 -2.71
C ALA A 16 4.93 9.55 -2.89
N ALA A 17 4.68 8.80 -1.81
CA ALA A 17 4.40 7.38 -1.87
C ALA A 17 3.13 7.07 -2.69
N GLY A 18 2.10 7.91 -2.61
CA GLY A 18 0.90 7.81 -3.47
C GLY A 18 1.22 7.99 -4.95
N ALA A 19 2.06 8.96 -5.30
CA ALA A 19 2.49 9.17 -6.69
C ALA A 19 3.33 7.99 -7.21
N LEU A 20 4.26 7.48 -6.39
CA LEU A 20 5.07 6.30 -6.71
C LEU A 20 4.21 5.05 -6.84
N LEU A 21 3.19 4.88 -6.00
CA LEU A 21 2.23 3.78 -6.13
C LEU A 21 1.49 3.84 -7.47
N SER A 22 1.04 5.02 -7.90
CA SER A 22 0.40 5.20 -9.21
C SER A 22 1.34 4.81 -10.36
N LEU A 23 2.59 5.27 -10.32
CA LEU A 23 3.59 4.91 -11.32
C LEU A 23 3.85 3.40 -11.33
N MET A 24 4.01 2.79 -10.16
CA MET A 24 4.22 1.36 -10.00
C MET A 24 3.07 0.56 -10.62
N VAL A 25 1.81 0.92 -10.32
CA VAL A 25 0.63 0.23 -10.88
C VAL A 25 0.60 0.35 -12.40
N HIS A 26 0.95 1.51 -12.97
CA HIS A 26 1.03 1.68 -14.42
C HIS A 26 2.11 0.81 -15.06
N LEU A 27 3.34 0.83 -14.54
CA LEU A 27 4.46 0.02 -15.06
C LEU A 27 4.16 -1.47 -14.96
N ASN A 28 3.59 -1.91 -13.82
CA ASN A 28 3.21 -3.29 -13.62
C ASN A 28 2.06 -3.70 -14.56
N GLY A 29 1.11 -2.79 -14.82
CA GLY A 29 0.06 -2.97 -15.81
C GLY A 29 0.62 -3.24 -17.21
N GLU A 30 1.62 -2.45 -17.65
CA GLU A 30 2.24 -2.64 -18.96
C GLU A 30 2.99 -3.98 -19.06
N LEU A 31 3.72 -4.38 -18.02
CA LEU A 31 4.33 -5.73 -17.96
C LEU A 31 3.27 -6.82 -18.02
N ALA A 32 2.12 -6.63 -17.36
CA ALA A 32 1.03 -7.60 -17.36
C ALA A 32 0.31 -7.68 -18.72
N ARG A 33 0.28 -6.58 -19.49
CA ARG A 33 -0.29 -6.55 -20.83
C ARG A 33 0.50 -7.44 -21.80
N GLN A 34 1.80 -7.55 -21.59
CA GLN A 34 2.71 -8.34 -22.44
C GLN A 34 2.94 -9.77 -21.93
N GLY A 35 3.06 -9.96 -20.61
CA GLY A 35 3.43 -11.26 -20.01
C GLY A 35 2.44 -11.83 -19.00
N GLY A 36 1.32 -11.16 -18.74
CA GLY A 36 0.33 -11.55 -17.74
C GLY A 36 0.63 -11.05 -16.32
N ALA A 37 -0.40 -11.06 -15.46
CA ALA A 37 -0.33 -10.49 -14.11
C ALA A 37 0.68 -11.19 -13.19
N LEU A 38 0.83 -12.52 -13.32
CA LEU A 38 1.82 -13.27 -12.54
C LEU A 38 3.25 -12.89 -12.92
N PHE A 39 3.54 -12.75 -14.22
CA PHE A 39 4.84 -12.30 -14.71
C PHE A 39 5.16 -10.88 -14.24
N SER A 40 4.19 -9.97 -14.31
CA SER A 40 4.31 -8.61 -13.79
C SER A 40 4.70 -8.59 -12.30
N SER A 41 4.02 -9.38 -11.46
CA SER A 41 4.35 -9.52 -10.04
C SER A 41 5.75 -10.11 -9.82
N TRP A 42 6.13 -11.13 -10.59
CA TRP A 42 7.46 -11.73 -10.51
C TRP A 42 8.56 -10.73 -10.87
N MET A 43 8.39 -9.96 -11.94
CA MET A 43 9.34 -8.91 -12.34
C MET A 43 9.44 -7.80 -11.30
N ALA A 44 8.32 -7.31 -10.76
CA ALA A 44 8.32 -6.27 -9.74
C ALA A 44 9.05 -6.70 -8.46
N HIS A 45 8.78 -7.92 -7.96
CA HIS A 45 9.42 -8.41 -6.74
C HIS A 45 10.86 -8.89 -6.98
N GLY A 46 11.14 -9.47 -8.15
CA GLY A 46 12.48 -9.87 -8.55
C GLY A 46 13.41 -8.68 -8.68
N THR A 47 12.99 -7.62 -9.40
CA THR A 47 13.77 -6.37 -9.52
C THR A 47 13.92 -5.69 -8.17
N GLY A 48 12.87 -5.63 -7.35
CA GLY A 48 12.94 -5.10 -5.98
C GLY A 48 13.90 -5.89 -5.09
N THR A 49 13.95 -7.22 -5.23
CA THR A 49 14.90 -8.07 -4.50
C THR A 49 16.34 -7.79 -4.92
N VAL A 50 16.61 -7.71 -6.23
CA VAL A 50 17.95 -7.36 -6.74
C VAL A 50 18.36 -5.97 -6.25
N ALA A 51 17.47 -4.97 -6.34
CA ALA A 51 17.74 -3.63 -5.84
C ALA A 51 18.02 -3.64 -4.33
N ALA A 52 17.25 -4.38 -3.53
CA ALA A 52 17.47 -4.52 -2.10
C ALA A 52 18.84 -5.13 -1.79
N LEU A 53 19.24 -6.20 -2.49
CA LEU A 53 20.54 -6.84 -2.33
C LEU A 53 21.72 -5.91 -2.68
N LEU A 54 21.53 -5.00 -3.64
CA LEU A 54 22.57 -4.04 -4.03
C LEU A 54 22.62 -2.80 -3.11
N VAL A 55 21.46 -2.29 -2.68
CA VAL A 55 21.36 -1.02 -1.95
C VAL A 55 21.54 -1.20 -0.45
N ILE A 56 20.92 -2.22 0.17
CA ILE A 56 20.94 -2.40 1.63
C ILE A 56 22.37 -2.46 2.20
N PRO A 57 23.35 -3.18 1.58
CA PRO A 57 24.72 -3.22 2.09
C PRO A 57 25.40 -1.84 2.14
N LEU A 58 25.07 -0.95 1.20
CA LEU A 58 25.66 0.40 1.12
C LEU A 58 25.27 1.28 2.31
N TRP A 59 24.10 1.00 2.91
CA TRP A 59 23.56 1.78 4.02
C TRP A 59 23.61 1.03 5.33
N TRP A 60 24.12 -0.21 5.36
CA TRP A 60 24.02 -1.14 6.49
C TRP A 60 24.37 -0.55 7.86
N LYS A 61 25.38 0.33 7.93
CA LYS A 61 25.77 1.00 9.19
C LYS A 61 24.79 2.08 9.64
N ALA A 62 24.12 2.76 8.72
CA ALA A 62 23.17 3.83 9.02
C ALA A 62 21.78 3.31 9.43
N ILE A 63 21.40 2.11 8.99
CA ILE A 63 20.11 1.46 9.30
C ILE A 63 20.20 0.44 10.44
N GLN A 64 21.34 0.33 11.13
CA GLN A 64 21.45 -0.51 12.30
C GLN A 64 20.54 0.03 13.42
N PRO A 65 19.63 -0.78 13.97
CA PRO A 65 18.88 -0.41 15.15
C PRO A 65 19.86 -0.10 16.29
N SER A 66 19.54 0.90 17.12
CA SER A 66 20.29 1.16 18.36
C SER A 66 20.35 -0.08 19.25
N ASP A 67 21.24 -0.09 20.25
CA ASP A 67 21.46 -1.19 21.22
C ASP A 67 20.24 -1.54 22.11
N ALA A 68 19.03 -1.15 21.70
CA ALA A 68 17.79 -1.50 22.37
C ALA A 68 17.54 -3.02 22.36
N PRO A 69 16.90 -3.57 23.41
CA PRO A 69 16.53 -4.98 23.46
C PRO A 69 15.71 -5.38 22.23
N ARG A 70 16.18 -6.38 21.48
CA ARG A 70 15.46 -6.89 20.32
C ARG A 70 14.22 -7.65 20.78
N GLN A 71 13.05 -7.09 20.54
CA GLN A 71 11.82 -7.86 20.56
C GLN A 71 11.80 -8.80 19.35
N ALA A 72 11.32 -10.02 19.53
CA ALA A 72 11.14 -10.96 18.43
C ALA A 72 10.15 -10.37 17.42
N ILE A 73 10.54 -10.32 16.15
CA ILE A 73 9.66 -9.87 15.07
C ILE A 73 8.57 -10.93 14.90
N PRO A 74 7.29 -10.56 14.91
CA PRO A 74 6.23 -11.54 14.77
C PRO A 74 6.21 -12.15 13.36
N LEU A 75 5.93 -13.46 13.26
CA LEU A 75 6.00 -14.20 11.99
C LEU A 75 5.11 -13.61 10.88
N TRP A 76 3.96 -13.04 11.24
CA TRP A 76 3.06 -12.41 10.26
C TRP A 76 3.70 -11.21 9.55
N ALA A 77 4.68 -10.54 10.15
CA ALA A 77 5.34 -9.38 9.53
C ALA A 77 6.12 -9.76 8.27
N TYR A 78 6.60 -11.00 8.20
CA TYR A 78 7.32 -11.53 7.03
C TYR A 78 6.40 -11.81 5.83
N PHE A 79 5.07 -11.83 6.02
CA PHE A 79 4.11 -12.01 4.92
C PHE A 79 3.85 -10.76 4.09
N GLY A 80 4.50 -9.62 4.42
CA GLY A 80 4.36 -8.38 3.66
C GLY A 80 4.69 -8.54 2.17
N GLY A 81 5.76 -9.29 1.85
CA GLY A 81 6.14 -9.56 0.46
C GLY A 81 5.11 -10.42 -0.30
N PHE A 82 4.50 -11.40 0.38
CA PHE A 82 3.43 -12.20 -0.21
C PHE A 82 2.17 -11.36 -0.48
N ALA A 83 1.75 -10.54 0.49
CA ALA A 83 0.63 -9.61 0.31
C ALA A 83 0.91 -8.61 -0.82
N GLY A 84 2.15 -8.12 -0.94
CA GLY A 84 2.60 -7.26 -2.03
C GLY A 84 2.49 -7.94 -3.39
N ALA A 85 2.94 -9.19 -3.52
CA ALA A 85 2.83 -9.97 -4.75
C ALA A 85 1.38 -10.15 -5.19
N VAL A 86 0.50 -10.58 -4.28
CA VAL A 86 -0.94 -10.69 -4.56
C VAL A 86 -1.53 -9.34 -4.97
N THR A 87 -1.13 -8.26 -4.31
CA THR A 87 -1.58 -6.91 -4.65
C THR A 87 -1.19 -6.53 -6.07
N VAL A 88 0.07 -6.77 -6.48
CA VAL A 88 0.52 -6.48 -7.86
C VAL A 88 -0.27 -7.28 -8.88
N ILE A 89 -0.53 -8.57 -8.63
CA ILE A 89 -1.36 -9.38 -9.52
C ILE A 89 -2.75 -8.75 -9.68
N MET A 90 -3.42 -8.42 -8.56
CA MET A 90 -4.77 -7.84 -8.58
C MET A 90 -4.80 -6.48 -9.27
N THR A 91 -3.87 -5.58 -8.94
CA THR A 91 -3.84 -4.22 -9.52
C THR A 91 -3.46 -4.24 -10.99
N SER A 92 -2.55 -5.12 -11.40
CA SER A 92 -2.15 -5.26 -12.81
C SER A 92 -3.25 -5.87 -13.68
N THR A 93 -4.06 -6.77 -13.12
CA THR A 93 -5.28 -7.25 -13.78
C THR A 93 -6.34 -6.14 -13.85
N ALA A 94 -6.56 -5.41 -12.75
CA ALA A 94 -7.58 -4.36 -12.68
C ALA A 94 -7.27 -3.18 -13.61
N VAL A 95 -6.02 -2.71 -13.67
CA VAL A 95 -5.62 -1.55 -14.49
C VAL A 95 -5.77 -1.81 -15.99
N ASN A 96 -5.66 -3.07 -16.42
CA ASN A 96 -5.83 -3.50 -17.80
C ASN A 96 -7.29 -3.86 -18.14
N SER A 97 -8.24 -3.62 -17.23
CA SER A 97 -9.68 -3.76 -17.47
C SER A 97 -10.32 -2.41 -17.81
N SER A 98 -11.64 -2.38 -17.96
CA SER A 98 -12.42 -1.14 -18.12
C SER A 98 -12.26 -0.15 -16.97
N LEU A 99 -11.73 -0.59 -15.82
CA LEU A 99 -11.49 0.25 -14.66
C LEU A 99 -10.35 1.26 -14.86
N ALA A 100 -9.44 0.99 -15.81
CA ALA A 100 -8.24 1.78 -16.10
C ALA A 100 -7.41 2.11 -14.84
N LEU A 101 -6.45 3.03 -14.95
CA LEU A 101 -5.55 3.39 -13.83
C LEU A 101 -6.29 4.11 -12.70
N SER A 102 -7.09 5.12 -13.04
CA SER A 102 -7.80 5.95 -12.07
C SER A 102 -8.79 5.14 -11.22
N GLY A 103 -9.61 4.30 -11.85
CA GLY A 103 -10.55 3.44 -11.12
C GLY A 103 -9.86 2.38 -10.28
N THR A 104 -8.75 1.81 -10.76
CA THR A 104 -7.95 0.83 -10.00
C THR A 104 -7.41 1.42 -8.71
N LEU A 105 -6.83 2.62 -8.78
CA LEU A 105 -6.32 3.32 -7.60
C LEU A 105 -7.44 3.77 -6.67
N ALA A 106 -8.57 4.23 -7.23
CA ALA A 106 -9.71 4.68 -6.44
C ALA A 106 -10.36 3.54 -5.64
N LEU A 107 -10.61 2.38 -6.25
CA LEU A 107 -11.10 1.19 -5.53
C LEU A 107 -10.05 0.61 -4.60
N GLY A 108 -8.77 0.61 -5.01
CA GLY A 108 -7.65 0.18 -4.18
C GLY A 108 -7.58 0.96 -2.86
N LEU A 109 -7.69 2.30 -2.93
CA LEU A 109 -7.72 3.16 -1.75
C LEU A 109 -8.92 2.85 -0.85
N ALA A 110 -10.12 2.67 -1.42
CA ALA A 110 -11.30 2.30 -0.64
C ALA A 110 -11.08 0.97 0.12
N GLY A 111 -10.53 -0.05 -0.54
CA GLY A 111 -10.20 -1.33 0.08
C GLY A 111 -9.16 -1.21 1.19
N GLN A 112 -8.12 -0.41 0.98
CA GLN A 112 -7.08 -0.12 1.99
C GLN A 112 -7.68 0.50 3.26
N ILE A 113 -8.60 1.46 3.11
CA ILE A 113 -9.26 2.10 4.26
C ILE A 113 -10.20 1.14 4.97
N VAL A 114 -11.01 0.36 4.25
CA VAL A 114 -11.87 -0.67 4.85
C VAL A 114 -11.04 -1.65 5.68
N PHE A 115 -9.94 -2.15 5.12
CA PHE A 115 -9.04 -3.06 5.83
C PHE A 115 -8.40 -2.39 7.05
N SER A 116 -7.97 -1.13 6.94
CA SER A 116 -7.40 -0.37 8.06
C SER A 116 -8.39 -0.22 9.21
N LEU A 117 -9.66 0.10 8.92
CA LEU A 117 -10.70 0.21 9.95
C LEU A 117 -11.04 -1.13 10.60
N ALA A 118 -11.06 -2.21 9.81
CA ALA A 118 -11.17 -3.57 10.30
C ALA A 118 -10.02 -3.93 11.25
N ALA A 119 -8.78 -3.67 10.83
CA ALA A 119 -7.58 -3.93 11.62
C ALA A 119 -7.60 -3.17 12.95
N ASP A 120 -7.97 -1.89 12.94
CA ASP A 120 -8.17 -1.07 14.13
C ASP A 120 -9.26 -1.62 15.06
N ARG A 121 -10.39 -2.04 14.50
CA ARG A 121 -11.55 -2.50 15.29
C ARG A 121 -11.27 -3.82 16.01
N TRP A 122 -10.57 -4.73 15.35
CA TRP A 122 -10.26 -6.06 15.87
C TRP A 122 -8.88 -6.16 16.54
N GLY A 123 -8.04 -5.12 16.41
CA GLY A 123 -6.67 -5.13 16.94
C GLY A 123 -5.78 -6.14 16.23
N LEU A 124 -5.94 -6.25 14.91
CA LEU A 124 -5.13 -7.14 14.09
C LEU A 124 -3.66 -6.69 14.13
N PHE A 125 -2.72 -7.63 13.97
CA PHE A 125 -1.28 -7.34 13.89
C PHE A 125 -0.69 -6.59 15.10
N GLY A 126 -1.30 -6.75 16.27
CA GLY A 126 -0.84 -6.07 17.49
C GLY A 126 -1.20 -4.58 17.58
N ILE A 127 -2.05 -4.09 16.67
CA ILE A 127 -2.57 -2.72 16.70
C ILE A 127 -3.51 -2.56 17.91
N ALA A 128 -3.42 -1.41 18.59
CA ALA A 128 -4.30 -1.09 19.70
C ALA A 128 -5.76 -1.01 19.23
N LYS A 129 -6.65 -1.81 19.84
CA LYS A 129 -8.07 -1.83 19.49
C LYS A 129 -8.70 -0.43 19.64
N ARG A 130 -9.29 0.07 18.56
CA ARG A 130 -9.96 1.37 18.50
C ARG A 130 -11.45 1.17 18.24
N ARG A 131 -12.30 1.95 18.92
CA ARG A 131 -13.72 2.04 18.56
C ARG A 131 -13.86 2.91 17.32
N LEU A 132 -14.57 2.40 16.32
CA LEU A 132 -14.92 3.18 15.12
C LEU A 132 -15.80 4.36 15.52
N ARG A 133 -15.44 5.54 15.04
CA ARG A 133 -16.19 6.78 15.26
C ARG A 133 -17.02 7.11 14.03
N LEU A 134 -18.04 7.95 14.22
CA LEU A 134 -18.87 8.42 13.10
C LEU A 134 -18.02 9.09 12.00
N GLY A 135 -16.96 9.81 12.38
CA GLY A 135 -16.02 10.40 11.43
C GLY A 135 -15.30 9.37 10.54
N ASP A 136 -14.97 8.18 11.05
CA ASP A 136 -14.36 7.12 10.24
C ASP A 136 -15.36 6.61 9.19
N ALA A 137 -16.64 6.46 9.57
CA ALA A 137 -17.70 6.05 8.65
C ALA A 137 -18.00 7.11 7.58
N VAL A 138 -18.04 8.40 7.96
CA VAL A 138 -18.22 9.51 7.02
C VAL A 138 -17.05 9.59 6.04
N ALA A 139 -15.81 9.49 6.54
CA ALA A 139 -14.62 9.50 5.68
C ALA A 139 -14.65 8.32 4.68
N LEU A 140 -14.96 7.12 5.14
CA LEU A 140 -15.12 5.95 4.27
C LEU A 140 -16.22 6.16 3.23
N ALA A 141 -17.38 6.68 3.62
CA ALA A 141 -18.48 6.97 2.71
C ALA A 141 -18.08 7.98 1.63
N LEU A 142 -17.36 9.04 2.00
CA LEU A 142 -16.84 10.04 1.05
C LEU A 142 -15.81 9.43 0.09
N ILE A 143 -14.92 8.56 0.57
CA ILE A 143 -13.95 7.87 -0.29
C ILE A 143 -14.67 6.95 -1.27
N ILE A 144 -15.64 6.14 -0.81
CA ILE A 144 -16.42 5.26 -1.68
C ILE A 144 -17.19 6.08 -2.73
N ALA A 145 -17.85 7.17 -2.32
CA ALA A 145 -18.58 8.05 -3.23
C ALA A 145 -17.66 8.70 -4.26
N GLY A 146 -16.49 9.21 -3.83
CA GLY A 146 -15.47 9.77 -4.71
C GLY A 146 -14.93 8.74 -5.69
N SER A 147 -14.64 7.52 -5.23
CA SER A 147 -14.19 6.42 -6.08
C SER A 147 -15.24 6.04 -7.11
N ALA A 148 -16.52 5.95 -6.72
CA ALA A 148 -17.61 5.69 -7.64
C ALA A 148 -17.72 6.78 -8.73
N LEU A 149 -17.57 8.05 -8.36
CA LEU A 149 -17.60 9.17 -9.30
C LEU A 149 -16.43 9.12 -10.30
N VAL A 150 -15.21 8.82 -9.84
CA VAL A 150 -14.04 8.66 -10.70
C VAL A 150 -14.26 7.56 -11.74
N ILE A 151 -14.82 6.42 -11.31
CA ILE A 151 -15.12 5.29 -12.20
C ILE A 151 -16.20 5.69 -13.20
N TRP A 152 -17.28 6.33 -12.75
CA TRP A 152 -18.37 6.74 -13.64
C TRP A 152 -17.92 7.75 -14.69
N GLY A 153 -17.04 8.69 -14.33
CA GLY A 153 -16.48 9.65 -15.28
C GLY A 153 -15.48 9.05 -16.27
N SER A 154 -15.03 7.81 -16.04
CA SER A 154 -14.11 7.09 -16.93
C SER A 154 -14.78 6.04 -17.82
N LEU A 155 -16.07 5.77 -17.62
CA LEU A 155 -16.92 4.89 -18.44
C LEU A 155 -17.62 5.69 -19.55
#